data_AF-A0A937VFJ7-F1
#
_entry.id   AF-A0A937VFJ7-F1
#
_cell.length_a   1.000
_cell.length_b   1.000
_cell.length_c   1.000
_cell.angle_alpha   90.00
_cell.angle_beta   90.00
_cell.angle_gamma   90.00
#
_symmetry.space_group_name_H-M   'P 1'
#
loop_
_entity.id
_entity.type
_entity.pdbx_description
1 polymer ?
#
loop_
_entity_poly.entity_id
_entity_poly.type
_entity_poly.pdbx_seq_one_letter_code
_entity_poly.pdbx_strand_id
1 'polypeptide(L)'
;MPKKHRYARRSTLPRSLRGKDLDMIPRKAPSIAPKAEDWAALEGEFPGTSPMERSLRHKIQNFAYQERFKRDFERALSLFFGMDVLKTKRLEADEAQIPAFQEWFFYDYVTYKGEHIIDLFAQENGSSLSPAEAQMLEGWRQWNRYHLFEVLDVHPGQGVTVQDLLSEEVLEVHDRSTSRAAQRWMVMLARPYLVGGEPHFTGSGILLPPERKADVLAFAQNLWDEYQAENPGADLSDFYREHGLDLYLYMGEAPATPLPKVFTPEGHEVVFARARFAVTDAQAVADRLGAAEEFDCAGPDAEHPEALHYNWLERGRSQGPKGLRGKLGGLLGRQRKEVGGEPEQDSYRALGSVVLWPNRLELECMSRERLAAGKALLSQILGQLVTHRGDTFESVEQVMAKPEKQPRRQSPTPEIPPEVEREVLQQFLDKHYATWPDTPLPALGGKTARQAVRTPEGRKQVTEILKQLEFHEEQKRRRREPFYDVNRLRRELRL
;
A
#
# COMPACT_ATOMS: atom_id res chain seq x y z
N MET A 1 14.29 -36.98 -2.04
CA MET A 1 12.89 -36.86 -1.56
C MET A 1 12.81 -35.83 -0.44
N PRO A 2 12.46 -34.57 -0.73
CA PRO A 2 12.00 -33.63 0.28
C PRO A 2 10.57 -33.11 0.00
N LYS A 3 9.88 -32.81 1.10
CA LYS A 3 8.44 -32.60 1.29
C LYS A 3 7.83 -31.49 0.42
N LYS A 4 6.87 -31.86 -0.43
CA LYS A 4 5.91 -30.95 -1.09
C LYS A 4 5.15 -30.15 -0.02
N HIS A 5 5.40 -28.84 0.05
CA HIS A 5 4.55 -27.92 0.80
C HIS A 5 3.30 -27.65 -0.03
N ARG A 6 2.15 -28.13 0.48
CA ARG A 6 0.81 -27.83 -0.04
C ARG A 6 0.54 -26.35 0.18
N TYR A 7 0.72 -25.54 -0.86
CA TYR A 7 -0.02 -24.28 -0.95
C TYR A 7 -1.50 -24.62 -1.05
N ALA A 8 -2.26 -24.23 -0.03
CA ALA A 8 -3.70 -24.32 -0.03
C ALA A 8 -4.23 -23.45 -1.17
N ARG A 9 -4.75 -24.09 -2.22
CA ARG A 9 -5.64 -23.46 -3.19
C ARG A 9 -6.87 -22.95 -2.44
N ARG A 10 -6.88 -21.67 -2.10
CA ARG A 10 -8.08 -20.86 -1.82
C ARG A 10 -7.95 -19.57 -2.59
N SER A 11 -8.15 -19.69 -3.89
CA SER A 11 -8.33 -18.59 -4.84
C SER A 11 -8.86 -19.26 -6.11
N THR A 12 -10.13 -19.63 -6.03
CA THR A 12 -10.97 -19.83 -7.20
C THR A 12 -12.20 -19.05 -6.84
N LEU A 13 -12.23 -17.77 -7.23
CA LEU A 13 -13.50 -17.08 -7.45
C LEU A 13 -14.35 -18.02 -8.31
N PRO A 14 -15.61 -18.30 -7.92
CA PRO A 14 -16.43 -19.26 -8.65
C PRO A 14 -16.60 -18.78 -10.10
N ARG A 15 -16.52 -19.73 -11.04
CA ARG A 15 -17.02 -19.60 -12.41
C ARG A 15 -18.30 -18.76 -12.40
N SER A 16 -18.41 -17.82 -13.34
CA SER A 16 -19.60 -17.01 -13.66
C SER A 16 -20.85 -17.52 -12.91
N LEU A 17 -21.38 -16.75 -11.96
CA LEU A 17 -22.54 -17.14 -11.15
C LEU A 17 -23.83 -17.18 -11.99
N ARG A 18 -23.86 -18.06 -13.00
CA ARG A 18 -25.05 -18.49 -13.72
C ARG A 18 -25.83 -19.43 -12.81
N GLY A 19 -26.76 -18.84 -12.06
CA GLY A 19 -28.10 -19.36 -11.68
C GLY A 19 -28.32 -20.81 -11.23
N LYS A 20 -27.33 -21.72 -11.13
CA LYS A 20 -27.60 -23.16 -10.94
C LYS A 20 -26.92 -23.84 -9.75
N ASP A 21 -25.95 -23.23 -9.08
CA ASP A 21 -25.21 -23.89 -7.98
C ASP A 21 -25.45 -23.30 -6.58
N LEU A 22 -26.61 -22.67 -6.32
CA LEU A 22 -27.00 -22.17 -4.99
C LEU A 22 -28.41 -22.56 -4.54
N ASP A 23 -28.92 -23.70 -5.00
CA ASP A 23 -30.16 -24.31 -4.48
C ASP A 23 -30.03 -24.85 -3.03
N MET A 24 -29.01 -24.41 -2.28
CA MET A 24 -28.73 -24.80 -0.89
C MET A 24 -29.08 -23.72 0.14
N ILE A 25 -29.99 -22.78 -0.18
CA ILE A 25 -30.62 -21.94 0.85
C ILE A 25 -31.76 -22.76 1.48
N PRO A 26 -31.68 -23.15 2.77
CA PRO A 26 -32.75 -23.91 3.41
C PRO A 26 -34.05 -23.08 3.41
N ARG A 27 -35.15 -23.67 2.93
CA ARG A 27 -36.51 -23.09 2.78
C ARG A 27 -37.13 -22.49 4.07
N LYS A 28 -36.41 -22.51 5.20
CA LYS A 28 -36.84 -22.04 6.54
C LYS A 28 -35.74 -21.26 7.28
N ALA A 29 -34.93 -20.45 6.59
CA ALA A 29 -34.13 -19.43 7.28
C ALA A 29 -35.05 -18.28 7.75
N PRO A 30 -35.04 -17.90 9.04
CA PRO A 30 -35.81 -16.75 9.51
C PRO A 30 -35.25 -15.46 8.91
N SER A 31 -36.16 -14.66 8.35
CA SER A 31 -35.96 -13.33 7.74
C SER A 31 -34.91 -12.48 8.46
N ILE A 32 -33.87 -12.05 7.72
CA ILE A 32 -32.82 -11.13 8.19
C ILE A 32 -33.06 -9.74 7.56
N ALA A 33 -34.32 -9.29 7.46
CA ALA A 33 -34.58 -7.88 7.14
C ALA A 33 -34.39 -7.05 8.41
N PRO A 34 -33.46 -6.08 8.45
CA PRO A 34 -33.48 -5.01 9.43
C PRO A 34 -34.87 -4.34 9.51
N LYS A 35 -35.23 -3.78 10.66
CA LYS A 35 -36.46 -2.98 10.78
C LYS A 35 -36.30 -1.68 9.98
N ALA A 36 -37.40 -1.08 9.52
CA ALA A 36 -37.46 0.22 8.83
C ALA A 36 -36.50 1.30 9.42
N GLU A 37 -36.29 1.24 10.74
CA GLU A 37 -35.46 2.12 11.55
C GLU A 37 -33.94 1.83 11.48
N ASP A 38 -33.53 0.58 11.22
CA ASP A 38 -32.11 0.18 11.04
C ASP A 38 -31.58 0.61 9.65
N TRP A 39 -32.46 0.86 8.68
CA TRP A 39 -32.11 1.29 7.31
C TRP A 39 -31.68 2.75 7.24
N ALA A 40 -32.05 3.56 8.24
CA ALA A 40 -31.63 4.96 8.34
C ALA A 40 -30.12 5.10 8.58
N ALA A 41 -29.48 4.09 9.18
CA ALA A 41 -28.02 4.06 9.36
C ALA A 41 -27.24 3.87 8.04
N LEU A 42 -27.93 3.51 6.94
CA LEU A 42 -27.36 3.37 5.61
C LEU A 42 -27.61 4.61 4.73
N GLU A 43 -28.19 5.69 5.27
CA GLU A 43 -28.35 6.97 4.59
C GLU A 43 -27.00 7.72 4.60
N GLY A 44 -26.12 7.37 3.66
CA GLY A 44 -24.93 8.18 3.40
C GLY A 44 -25.33 9.52 2.77
N GLU A 45 -24.92 10.64 3.37
CA GLU A 45 -24.92 11.92 2.67
C GLU A 45 -23.81 11.89 1.61
N PHE A 46 -24.16 12.08 0.33
CA PHE A 46 -23.18 12.27 -0.75
C PHE A 46 -22.91 13.78 -0.93
N PRO A 47 -21.84 14.34 -0.36
CA PRO A 47 -21.57 15.77 -0.42
C PRO A 47 -21.34 16.23 -1.87
N GLY A 48 -22.05 17.27 -2.30
CA GLY A 48 -21.91 17.86 -3.64
C GLY A 48 -22.99 17.45 -4.66
N THR A 49 -23.90 16.55 -4.28
CA THR A 49 -25.00 16.08 -5.14
C THR A 49 -26.15 17.10 -5.25
N SER A 50 -26.68 17.28 -6.46
CA SER A 50 -27.81 18.20 -6.69
C SER A 50 -29.07 17.73 -5.93
N PRO A 51 -30.01 18.62 -5.54
CA PRO A 51 -31.27 18.21 -4.93
C PRO A 51 -32.07 17.20 -5.79
N MET A 52 -31.97 17.32 -7.11
CA MET A 52 -32.60 16.42 -8.07
C MET A 52 -31.99 15.01 -8.00
N GLU A 53 -30.66 14.92 -7.98
CA GLU A 53 -29.94 13.65 -7.86
C GLU A 53 -30.29 12.95 -6.54
N ARG A 54 -30.28 13.69 -5.43
CA ARG A 54 -30.69 13.14 -4.12
C ARG A 54 -32.11 12.62 -4.16
N SER A 55 -33.04 13.33 -4.82
CA SER A 55 -34.42 12.89 -4.97
C SER A 55 -34.53 11.59 -5.78
N LEU A 56 -33.90 11.52 -6.95
CA LEU A 56 -33.94 10.33 -7.80
C LEU A 56 -33.29 9.12 -7.13
N ARG A 57 -32.12 9.29 -6.51
CA ARG A 57 -31.43 8.24 -5.74
C ARG A 57 -32.31 7.71 -4.61
N HIS A 58 -32.96 8.60 -3.86
CA HIS A 58 -33.87 8.22 -2.78
C HIS A 58 -35.09 7.43 -3.30
N LYS A 59 -35.65 7.79 -4.46
CA LYS A 59 -36.74 7.03 -5.11
C LYS A 59 -36.29 5.62 -5.52
N ILE A 60 -35.10 5.48 -6.11
CA ILE A 60 -34.51 4.19 -6.48
C ILE A 60 -34.26 3.34 -5.24
N GLN A 61 -33.67 3.92 -4.19
CA GLN A 61 -33.41 3.23 -2.92
C GLN A 61 -34.71 2.69 -2.31
N ASN A 62 -35.75 3.52 -2.21
CA ASN A 62 -37.05 3.09 -1.68
C ASN A 62 -37.69 1.97 -2.50
N PHE A 63 -37.49 1.97 -3.82
CA PHE A 63 -37.93 0.89 -4.69
C PHE A 63 -37.14 -0.39 -4.44
N ALA A 64 -35.82 -0.30 -4.37
CA ALA A 64 -34.90 -1.42 -4.19
C ALA A 64 -35.07 -2.13 -2.83
N TYR A 65 -35.54 -1.41 -1.80
CA TYR A 65 -35.77 -1.96 -0.45
C TYR A 65 -37.20 -2.43 -0.19
N GLN A 66 -38.05 -2.53 -1.22
CA GLN A 66 -39.35 -3.16 -1.07
C GLN A 66 -39.21 -4.64 -0.68
N GLU A 67 -40.14 -5.15 0.15
CA GLU A 67 -40.11 -6.54 0.67
C GLU A 67 -39.98 -7.60 -0.44
N ARG A 68 -40.46 -7.33 -1.65
CA ARG A 68 -40.31 -8.23 -2.81
C ARG A 68 -38.86 -8.51 -3.22
N PHE A 69 -37.93 -7.59 -2.95
CA PHE A 69 -36.51 -7.72 -3.27
C PHE A 69 -35.68 -8.20 -2.08
N LYS A 70 -36.31 -8.58 -0.97
CA LYS A 70 -35.59 -8.99 0.24
C LYS A 70 -34.63 -10.17 0.02
N ARG A 71 -35.07 -11.19 -0.73
CA ARG A 71 -34.21 -12.34 -1.07
C ARG A 71 -33.05 -11.94 -1.97
N ASP A 72 -33.29 -10.99 -2.86
CA ASP A 72 -32.28 -10.42 -3.74
C ASP A 72 -31.24 -9.65 -2.94
N PHE A 73 -31.68 -8.83 -1.98
CA PHE A 73 -30.82 -8.09 -1.07
C PHE A 73 -29.95 -9.01 -0.20
N GLU A 74 -30.53 -10.07 0.39
CA GLU A 74 -29.77 -11.07 1.17
C GLU A 74 -28.69 -11.77 0.32
N ARG A 75 -29.00 -12.07 -0.95
CA ARG A 75 -28.03 -12.59 -1.91
C ARG A 75 -26.95 -11.56 -2.24
N ALA A 76 -27.34 -10.31 -2.51
CA ALA A 76 -26.42 -9.22 -2.82
C ALA A 76 -25.40 -9.00 -1.69
N LEU A 77 -25.85 -8.97 -0.43
CA LEU A 77 -24.96 -8.88 0.74
C LEU A 77 -23.92 -10.00 0.76
N SER A 78 -24.34 -11.22 0.43
CA SER A 78 -23.46 -12.40 0.43
C SER A 78 -22.42 -12.35 -0.68
N LEU A 79 -22.79 -11.80 -1.83
CA LEU A 79 -21.88 -11.63 -2.97
C LEU A 79 -20.85 -10.52 -2.70
N PHE A 80 -21.28 -9.42 -2.09
CA PHE A 80 -20.43 -8.26 -1.88
C PHE A 80 -19.51 -8.39 -0.66
N PHE A 81 -20.04 -8.85 0.48
CA PHE A 81 -19.28 -8.95 1.74
C PHE A 81 -18.81 -10.38 2.05
N GLY A 82 -19.16 -11.35 1.22
CA GLY A 82 -18.85 -12.77 1.41
C GLY A 82 -19.86 -13.51 2.31
N MET A 83 -19.72 -14.84 2.32
CA MET A 83 -20.72 -15.74 2.92
C MET A 83 -20.80 -15.69 4.45
N ASP A 84 -19.80 -15.13 5.14
CA ASP A 84 -19.75 -15.14 6.60
C ASP A 84 -20.72 -14.13 7.23
N VAL A 85 -21.13 -13.10 6.49
CA VAL A 85 -22.17 -12.13 6.89
C VAL A 85 -23.52 -12.79 7.15
N LEU A 86 -23.90 -13.82 6.37
CA LEU A 86 -25.14 -14.56 6.60
C LEU A 86 -25.10 -15.44 7.87
N LYS A 87 -23.90 -15.87 8.30
CA LYS A 87 -23.75 -16.77 9.43
C LYS A 87 -23.80 -16.04 10.77
N THR A 88 -23.23 -14.85 10.83
CA THR A 88 -23.11 -14.06 12.07
C THR A 88 -24.35 -13.22 12.35
N LYS A 89 -25.23 -13.02 11.36
CA LYS A 89 -26.39 -12.09 11.42
C LYS A 89 -25.98 -10.67 11.85
N ARG A 90 -24.73 -10.31 11.63
CA ARG A 90 -24.17 -8.98 11.88
C ARG A 90 -23.38 -8.59 10.64
N LEU A 91 -23.75 -7.46 10.05
CA LEU A 91 -22.92 -6.81 9.05
C LEU A 91 -21.73 -6.18 9.80
N GLU A 92 -20.63 -6.90 9.94
CA GLU A 92 -19.33 -6.31 10.30
C GLU A 92 -18.68 -5.78 9.01
N ALA A 93 -19.41 -4.92 8.29
CA ALA A 93 -18.86 -4.19 7.14
C ALA A 93 -18.23 -2.90 7.65
N ASP A 94 -17.13 -2.50 7.03
CA ASP A 94 -16.64 -1.14 7.16
C ASP A 94 -17.73 -0.19 6.63
N GLU A 95 -18.15 0.80 7.42
CA GLU A 95 -19.15 1.79 7.01
C GLU A 95 -18.76 2.45 5.68
N ALA A 96 -17.46 2.55 5.37
CA ALA A 96 -16.94 3.06 4.11
C ALA A 96 -17.33 2.22 2.87
N GLN A 97 -17.66 0.92 3.04
CA GLN A 97 -18.03 0.02 1.94
C GLN A 97 -19.53 0.04 1.62
N ILE A 98 -20.35 0.61 2.51
CA ILE A 98 -21.81 0.64 2.36
C ILE A 98 -22.25 1.43 1.12
N PRO A 99 -21.71 2.63 0.83
CA PRO A 99 -22.07 3.35 -0.39
C PRO A 99 -21.71 2.58 -1.67
N ALA A 100 -20.58 1.89 -1.69
CA ALA A 100 -20.17 1.07 -2.84
C ALA A 100 -21.11 -0.13 -3.04
N PHE A 101 -21.51 -0.80 -1.96
CA PHE A 101 -22.51 -1.87 -2.01
C PHE A 101 -23.86 -1.38 -2.55
N GLN A 102 -24.33 -0.23 -2.07
CA GLN A 102 -25.60 0.35 -2.52
C GLN A 102 -25.59 0.70 -4.00
N GLU A 103 -24.53 1.35 -4.47
CA GLU A 103 -24.35 1.65 -5.90
C GLU A 103 -24.40 0.35 -6.72
N TRP A 104 -23.61 -0.64 -6.36
CA TRP A 104 -23.64 -1.92 -7.06
C TRP A 104 -25.04 -2.59 -7.01
N PHE A 105 -25.70 -2.61 -5.85
CA PHE A 105 -27.02 -3.23 -5.70
C PHE A 105 -28.12 -2.52 -6.50
N PHE A 106 -28.09 -1.20 -6.58
CA PHE A 106 -29.12 -0.44 -7.29
C PHE A 106 -28.91 -0.48 -8.81
N TYR A 107 -27.67 -0.41 -9.27
CA TYR A 107 -27.36 -0.18 -10.68
C TYR A 107 -26.94 -1.44 -11.44
N ASP A 108 -26.27 -2.40 -10.78
CA ASP A 108 -25.66 -3.55 -11.47
C ASP A 108 -26.29 -4.89 -11.07
N TYR A 109 -26.79 -5.03 -9.83
CA TYR A 109 -27.27 -6.33 -9.35
C TYR A 109 -28.44 -6.86 -10.19
N VAL A 110 -28.29 -8.10 -10.65
CA VAL A 110 -29.29 -8.85 -11.42
C VAL A 110 -30.15 -9.68 -10.47
N THR A 111 -31.45 -9.41 -10.47
CA THR A 111 -32.42 -10.12 -9.62
C THR A 111 -32.58 -11.59 -9.99
N TYR A 112 -33.24 -12.38 -9.15
CA TYR A 112 -33.61 -13.77 -9.48
C TYR A 112 -34.46 -13.92 -10.75
N LYS A 113 -35.08 -12.83 -11.22
CA LYS A 113 -35.83 -12.79 -12.48
C LYS A 113 -34.95 -12.50 -13.71
N GLY A 114 -33.66 -12.21 -13.52
CA GLY A 114 -32.74 -11.87 -14.60
C GLY A 114 -32.79 -10.40 -15.02
N GLU A 115 -33.39 -9.51 -14.21
CA GLU A 115 -33.51 -8.08 -14.50
C GLU A 115 -32.76 -7.24 -13.45
N HIS A 116 -32.17 -6.11 -13.87
CA HIS A 116 -31.52 -5.17 -12.95
C HIS A 116 -32.55 -4.33 -12.20
N ILE A 117 -32.23 -3.96 -10.95
CA ILE A 117 -33.10 -3.14 -10.10
C ILE A 117 -33.43 -1.79 -10.75
N ILE A 118 -32.44 -1.10 -11.31
CA ILE A 118 -32.67 0.17 -12.00
C ILE A 118 -33.57 0.06 -13.24
N ASP A 119 -33.49 -1.05 -13.98
CA ASP A 119 -34.33 -1.27 -15.15
C ASP A 119 -35.78 -1.54 -14.76
N LEU A 120 -36.00 -2.34 -13.70
CA LEU A 120 -37.32 -2.53 -13.11
C LEU A 120 -37.91 -1.21 -12.59
N PHE A 121 -37.10 -0.39 -11.93
CA PHE A 121 -37.54 0.94 -11.49
C PHE A 121 -37.95 1.83 -12.67
N ALA A 122 -37.16 1.85 -13.74
CA ALA A 122 -37.47 2.62 -14.94
C ALA A 122 -38.79 2.18 -15.58
N GLN A 123 -39.04 0.87 -15.66
CA GLN A 123 -40.27 0.31 -16.21
C GLN A 123 -41.50 0.65 -15.35
N GLU A 124 -41.41 0.50 -14.03
CA GLU A 124 -42.56 0.60 -13.13
C GLU A 124 -42.84 2.03 -12.64
N ASN A 125 -41.79 2.84 -12.46
CA ASN A 125 -41.89 4.17 -11.86
C ASN A 125 -41.50 5.30 -12.83
N GLY A 126 -40.91 4.99 -13.99
CA GLY A 126 -40.42 6.00 -14.94
C GLY A 126 -41.47 7.02 -15.39
N SER A 127 -42.72 6.60 -15.57
CA SER A 127 -43.84 7.47 -15.96
C SER A 127 -44.25 8.50 -14.89
N SER A 128 -43.85 8.27 -13.64
CA SER A 128 -44.11 9.18 -12.52
C SER A 128 -43.00 10.21 -12.29
N LEU A 129 -41.88 10.08 -13.01
CA LEU A 129 -40.73 10.98 -12.90
C LEU A 129 -40.97 12.28 -13.68
N SER A 130 -40.40 13.38 -13.18
CA SER A 130 -40.31 14.59 -13.99
C SER A 130 -39.44 14.36 -15.23
N PRO A 131 -39.60 15.15 -16.31
CA PRO A 131 -38.78 15.00 -17.51
C PRO A 131 -37.27 15.03 -17.24
N ALA A 132 -36.83 15.88 -16.30
CA ALA A 132 -35.43 15.98 -15.89
C ALA A 132 -34.94 14.73 -15.15
N GLU A 133 -35.76 14.16 -14.25
CA GLU A 133 -35.43 12.90 -13.56
C GLU A 133 -35.43 11.72 -14.51
N ALA A 134 -36.36 11.66 -15.48
CA ALA A 134 -36.40 10.60 -16.48
C ALA A 134 -35.15 10.64 -17.38
N GLN A 135 -34.72 11.83 -17.80
CA GLN A 135 -33.47 12.00 -18.55
C GLN A 135 -32.24 11.59 -17.73
N MET A 136 -32.20 11.98 -16.44
CA MET A 136 -31.12 11.60 -15.53
C MET A 136 -31.08 10.08 -15.30
N LEU A 137 -32.24 9.45 -15.10
CA LEU A 137 -32.36 8.00 -14.95
C LEU A 137 -31.82 7.27 -16.17
N GLU A 138 -32.16 7.72 -17.37
CA GLU A 138 -31.64 7.12 -18.60
C GLU A 138 -30.12 7.28 -18.71
N GLY A 139 -29.58 8.45 -18.36
CA GLY A 139 -28.15 8.66 -18.26
C GLY A 139 -27.47 7.69 -17.28
N TRP A 140 -28.05 7.46 -16.10
CA TRP A 140 -27.51 6.51 -15.13
C TRP A 140 -27.59 5.07 -15.62
N ARG A 141 -28.68 4.66 -16.27
CA ARG A 141 -28.80 3.32 -16.89
C ARG A 141 -27.76 3.08 -17.97
N GLN A 142 -27.35 4.12 -18.69
CA GLN A 142 -26.41 4.01 -19.80
C GLN A 142 -24.94 4.17 -19.39
N TRP A 143 -24.63 4.94 -18.34
CA TRP A 143 -23.24 5.30 -18.00
C TRP A 143 -22.77 4.90 -16.61
N ASN A 144 -23.67 4.74 -15.63
CA ASN A 144 -23.28 4.50 -14.22
C ASN A 144 -22.85 3.05 -13.99
N ARG A 145 -21.64 2.72 -14.43
CA ARG A 145 -20.96 1.43 -14.25
C ARG A 145 -19.56 1.66 -13.70
N TYR A 146 -18.95 0.64 -13.11
CA TYR A 146 -17.54 0.76 -12.75
C TYR A 146 -16.67 0.78 -14.00
N HIS A 147 -15.70 1.68 -14.03
CA HIS A 147 -14.66 1.75 -15.04
C HIS A 147 -13.30 1.76 -14.37
N LEU A 148 -12.33 1.15 -15.05
CA LEU A 148 -10.95 1.04 -14.57
C LEU A 148 -10.09 2.13 -15.21
N PHE A 149 -9.59 3.06 -14.41
CA PHE A 149 -8.91 4.26 -14.84
C PHE A 149 -7.45 4.34 -14.37
N GLU A 150 -6.62 5.04 -15.14
CA GLU A 150 -5.38 5.67 -14.68
C GLU A 150 -5.58 7.19 -14.59
N VAL A 151 -5.18 7.79 -13.48
CA VAL A 151 -5.24 9.25 -13.28
C VAL A 151 -4.09 9.91 -14.05
N LEU A 152 -4.41 10.68 -15.07
CA LEU A 152 -3.42 11.38 -15.91
C LEU A 152 -3.07 12.77 -15.38
N ASP A 153 -4.03 13.48 -14.80
CA ASP A 153 -3.82 14.78 -14.16
C ASP A 153 -4.84 15.07 -13.07
N VAL A 154 -4.49 15.97 -12.14
CA VAL A 154 -5.34 16.38 -11.03
C VAL A 154 -5.31 17.89 -10.89
N HIS A 155 -6.48 18.53 -10.94
CA HIS A 155 -6.67 19.94 -10.64
C HIS A 155 -7.37 20.08 -9.28
N PRO A 156 -6.62 20.33 -8.19
CA PRO A 156 -7.15 20.22 -6.83
C PRO A 156 -8.40 21.09 -6.60
N GLY A 157 -9.48 20.44 -6.15
CA GLY A 157 -10.75 21.11 -5.86
C GLY A 157 -11.60 21.44 -7.09
N GLN A 158 -11.17 21.05 -8.29
CA GLN A 158 -11.90 21.22 -9.55
C GLN A 158 -12.27 19.86 -10.16
N GLY A 159 -11.28 19.02 -10.46
CA GLY A 159 -11.50 17.76 -11.18
C GLY A 159 -10.22 16.99 -11.47
N VAL A 160 -10.36 15.93 -12.25
CA VAL A 160 -9.27 15.03 -12.66
C VAL A 160 -9.38 14.69 -14.14
N THR A 161 -8.24 14.45 -14.78
CA THR A 161 -8.22 13.81 -16.11
C THR A 161 -7.83 12.36 -15.93
N VAL A 162 -8.61 11.45 -16.49
CA VAL A 162 -8.40 10.00 -16.37
C VAL A 162 -8.41 9.33 -17.74
N GLN A 163 -7.73 8.19 -17.85
CA GLN A 163 -7.81 7.32 -19.01
C GLN A 163 -8.35 5.95 -18.61
N ASP A 164 -9.37 5.46 -19.31
CA ASP A 164 -9.86 4.09 -19.15
C ASP A 164 -8.78 3.12 -19.65
N LEU A 165 -8.40 2.17 -18.80
CA LEU A 165 -7.29 1.25 -19.06
C LEU A 165 -7.62 0.15 -20.06
N LEU A 166 -8.90 -0.08 -20.37
CA LEU A 166 -9.34 -1.06 -21.37
C LEU A 166 -9.72 -0.39 -22.69
N SER A 167 -10.47 0.71 -22.65
CA SER A 167 -10.91 1.41 -23.87
C SER A 167 -9.89 2.44 -24.39
N GLU A 168 -8.90 2.82 -23.57
CA GLU A 168 -7.95 3.92 -23.81
C GLU A 168 -8.59 5.32 -23.91
N GLU A 169 -9.91 5.44 -23.70
CA GLU A 169 -10.64 6.71 -23.73
C GLU A 169 -10.21 7.62 -22.57
N VAL A 170 -10.06 8.92 -22.87
CA VAL A 170 -9.69 9.94 -21.88
C VAL A 170 -10.91 10.76 -21.51
N LEU A 171 -11.18 10.89 -20.20
CA LEU A 171 -12.26 11.71 -19.66
C LEU A 171 -11.71 12.81 -18.75
N GLU A 172 -12.25 14.01 -18.92
CA GLU A 172 -12.10 15.11 -17.96
C GLU A 172 -13.31 15.11 -17.03
N VAL A 173 -13.10 14.85 -15.74
CA VAL A 173 -14.18 14.62 -14.77
C VAL A 173 -14.20 15.71 -13.70
N HIS A 174 -15.35 16.35 -13.53
CA HIS A 174 -15.56 17.44 -12.59
C HIS A 174 -15.89 16.93 -11.19
N ASP A 175 -14.92 16.35 -10.48
CA ASP A 175 -15.12 15.87 -9.12
C ASP A 175 -14.18 16.48 -8.07
N ARG A 176 -14.76 17.16 -7.08
CA ARG A 176 -14.03 17.85 -6.01
C ARG A 176 -13.46 16.88 -4.97
N SER A 177 -14.10 15.75 -4.75
CA SER A 177 -13.69 14.75 -3.76
C SER A 177 -12.51 13.93 -4.29
N THR A 178 -12.64 13.41 -5.52
CA THR A 178 -11.60 12.70 -6.24
C THR A 178 -10.39 13.58 -6.46
N SER A 179 -10.55 14.85 -6.86
CA SER A 179 -9.40 15.76 -7.04
C SER A 179 -8.63 16.10 -5.75
N ARG A 180 -9.20 15.84 -4.57
CA ARG A 180 -8.52 15.99 -3.28
C ARG A 180 -7.86 14.69 -2.82
N ALA A 181 -8.44 13.54 -3.16
CA ALA A 181 -7.95 12.22 -2.74
C ALA A 181 -6.92 11.63 -3.72
N ALA A 182 -7.13 11.83 -5.02
CA ALA A 182 -6.32 11.24 -6.07
C ALA A 182 -4.98 11.97 -6.26
N GLN A 183 -4.05 11.25 -6.87
CA GLN A 183 -2.79 11.78 -7.36
C GLN A 183 -2.52 11.24 -8.76
N ARG A 184 -1.76 11.99 -9.54
CA ARG A 184 -1.27 11.55 -10.85
C ARG A 184 -0.67 10.14 -10.76
N TRP A 185 -1.03 9.30 -11.72
CA TRP A 185 -0.66 7.90 -11.90
C TRP A 185 -1.33 6.89 -10.97
N MET A 186 -2.21 7.31 -10.07
CA MET A 186 -3.03 6.34 -9.34
C MET A 186 -3.92 5.55 -10.30
N VAL A 187 -4.16 4.29 -9.94
CA VAL A 187 -5.15 3.43 -10.59
C VAL A 187 -6.44 3.57 -9.82
N MET A 188 -7.55 3.73 -10.53
CA MET A 188 -8.83 4.05 -9.92
C MET A 188 -9.93 3.17 -10.48
N LEU A 189 -10.77 2.62 -9.62
CA LEU A 189 -12.05 2.05 -10.01
C LEU A 189 -13.14 3.02 -9.57
N ALA A 190 -13.85 3.62 -10.51
CA ALA A 190 -14.87 4.61 -10.21
C ALA A 190 -16.03 4.51 -11.20
N ARG A 191 -17.17 5.11 -10.84
CA ARG A 191 -18.34 5.12 -11.70
C ARG A 191 -18.56 6.51 -12.28
N PRO A 192 -18.32 6.73 -13.58
CA PRO A 192 -18.68 7.98 -14.21
C PRO A 192 -20.21 8.07 -14.36
N TYR A 193 -20.76 9.27 -14.19
CA TYR A 193 -22.15 9.56 -14.54
C TYR A 193 -22.27 11.00 -15.01
N LEU A 194 -23.30 11.30 -15.81
CA LEU A 194 -23.50 12.62 -16.37
C LEU A 194 -24.42 13.47 -15.49
N VAL A 195 -24.03 14.72 -15.24
CA VAL A 195 -24.86 15.77 -14.63
C VAL A 195 -24.90 16.96 -15.58
N GLY A 196 -26.06 17.26 -16.14
CA GLY A 196 -26.19 18.36 -17.10
C GLY A 196 -25.34 18.18 -18.38
N GLY A 197 -24.91 16.96 -18.68
CA GLY A 197 -24.02 16.63 -19.80
C GLY A 197 -22.54 16.55 -19.45
N GLU A 198 -22.15 16.97 -18.24
CA GLU A 198 -20.77 16.91 -17.76
C GLU A 198 -20.52 15.62 -16.95
N PRO A 199 -19.36 14.95 -17.11
CA PRO A 199 -19.04 13.74 -16.36
C PRO A 199 -18.59 14.05 -14.92
N HIS A 200 -19.10 13.26 -13.99
CA HIS A 200 -18.80 13.26 -12.56
C HIS A 200 -18.52 11.82 -12.08
N PHE A 201 -17.91 11.66 -10.90
CA PHE A 201 -17.75 10.35 -10.27
C PHE A 201 -18.69 10.16 -9.09
N THR A 202 -19.16 8.92 -8.91
CA THR A 202 -19.79 8.54 -7.64
C THR A 202 -18.73 8.55 -6.53
N GLY A 203 -19.08 9.02 -5.34
CA GLY A 203 -18.14 9.17 -4.20
C GLY A 203 -17.66 7.86 -3.56
N SER A 204 -17.73 6.73 -4.27
CA SER A 204 -17.53 5.36 -3.78
C SER A 204 -16.47 4.56 -4.56
N GLY A 205 -15.51 5.26 -5.17
CA GLY A 205 -14.42 4.65 -5.93
C GLY A 205 -13.26 4.10 -5.09
N ILE A 206 -12.49 3.17 -5.65
CA ILE A 206 -11.24 2.65 -5.07
C ILE A 206 -10.06 3.36 -5.73
N LEU A 207 -9.10 3.83 -4.94
CA LEU A 207 -7.83 4.40 -5.40
C LEU A 207 -6.66 3.52 -4.95
N LEU A 208 -5.83 3.10 -5.91
CA LEU A 208 -4.64 2.29 -5.70
C LEU A 208 -3.39 3.00 -6.23
N PRO A 209 -2.20 2.73 -5.65
CA PRO A 209 -0.96 3.32 -6.14
C PRO A 209 -0.54 2.70 -7.50
N PRO A 210 0.29 3.38 -8.31
CA PRO A 210 0.64 2.97 -9.68
C PRO A 210 1.27 1.58 -9.80
N GLU A 211 1.87 1.06 -8.74
CA GLU A 211 2.46 -0.29 -8.72
C GLU A 211 1.39 -1.37 -8.94
N ARG A 212 0.13 -1.08 -8.57
CA ARG A 212 -1.02 -1.98 -8.75
C ARG A 212 -1.55 -2.03 -10.18
N LYS A 213 -1.05 -1.19 -11.09
CA LYS A 213 -1.59 -1.10 -12.46
C LYS A 213 -1.42 -2.40 -13.22
N ALA A 214 -0.24 -3.02 -13.14
CA ALA A 214 0.08 -4.19 -13.95
C ALA A 214 -0.77 -5.41 -13.57
N ASP A 215 -0.97 -5.67 -12.27
CA ASP A 215 -1.78 -6.81 -11.82
C ASP A 215 -3.28 -6.57 -12.06
N VAL A 216 -3.78 -5.37 -11.76
CA VAL A 216 -5.19 -5.03 -11.96
C VAL A 216 -5.56 -5.04 -13.45
N LEU A 217 -4.71 -4.48 -14.31
CA LEU A 217 -4.95 -4.49 -15.75
C LEU A 217 -4.90 -5.91 -16.32
N ALA A 218 -3.95 -6.73 -15.90
CA ALA A 218 -3.88 -8.12 -16.33
C ALA A 218 -5.12 -8.92 -15.87
N PHE A 219 -5.60 -8.69 -14.65
CA PHE A 219 -6.84 -9.29 -14.16
C PHE A 219 -8.05 -8.86 -15.00
N ALA A 220 -8.20 -7.56 -15.25
CA ALA A 220 -9.29 -7.02 -16.05
C ALA A 220 -9.27 -7.54 -17.50
N GLN A 221 -8.10 -7.61 -18.13
CA GLN A 221 -7.94 -8.15 -19.48
C GLN A 221 -8.30 -9.63 -19.56
N ASN A 222 -7.88 -10.44 -18.58
CA ASN A 222 -8.27 -11.85 -18.55
C ASN A 222 -9.79 -12.02 -18.41
N LEU A 223 -10.44 -11.23 -17.53
CA LEU A 223 -11.90 -11.25 -17.40
C LEU A 223 -12.58 -10.83 -18.71
N TRP A 224 -12.06 -9.79 -19.37
CA TRP A 224 -12.59 -9.31 -20.65
C TRP A 224 -12.47 -10.37 -21.75
N ASP A 225 -11.30 -11.00 -21.90
CA ASP A 225 -11.06 -12.04 -22.89
C ASP A 225 -11.99 -13.25 -22.67
N GLU A 226 -12.19 -13.67 -21.42
CA GLU A 226 -13.13 -14.74 -21.06
C GLU A 226 -14.58 -14.35 -21.37
N TYR A 227 -14.99 -13.13 -21.00
CA TYR A 227 -16.34 -12.62 -21.23
C TYR A 227 -16.65 -12.49 -22.73
N GLN A 228 -15.72 -11.97 -23.52
CA GLN A 228 -15.86 -11.80 -24.97
C GLN A 228 -15.92 -13.15 -25.70
N ALA A 229 -15.18 -14.16 -25.23
CA ALA A 229 -15.24 -15.51 -25.78
C ALA A 229 -16.63 -16.15 -25.58
N GLU A 230 -17.29 -15.86 -24.47
CA GLU A 230 -18.65 -16.33 -24.18
C GLU A 230 -19.74 -15.46 -24.84
N ASN A 231 -19.45 -14.17 -25.08
CA ASN A 231 -20.38 -13.17 -25.59
C ASN A 231 -19.75 -12.37 -26.76
N PRO A 232 -19.60 -12.95 -27.97
CA PRO A 232 -18.84 -12.31 -29.06
C PRO A 232 -19.39 -10.98 -29.58
N GLY A 233 -20.64 -10.63 -29.26
CA GLY A 233 -21.28 -9.37 -29.64
C GLY A 233 -21.32 -8.32 -28.52
N ALA A 234 -20.82 -8.63 -27.33
CA ALA A 234 -20.81 -7.71 -26.20
C ALA A 234 -19.67 -6.70 -26.32
N ASP A 235 -19.89 -5.49 -25.80
CA ASP A 235 -18.88 -4.44 -25.75
C ASP A 235 -18.29 -4.25 -24.34
N LEU A 236 -17.38 -3.28 -24.18
CA LEU A 236 -16.77 -2.97 -22.89
C LEU A 236 -17.78 -2.43 -21.87
N SER A 237 -18.88 -1.80 -22.31
CA SER A 237 -19.93 -1.30 -21.43
C SER A 237 -20.71 -2.47 -20.82
N ASP A 238 -21.02 -3.48 -21.64
CA ASP A 238 -21.62 -4.74 -21.17
C ASP A 238 -20.69 -5.46 -20.19
N PHE A 239 -19.39 -5.54 -20.51
CA PHE A 239 -18.39 -6.12 -19.62
C PHE A 239 -18.33 -5.43 -18.27
N TYR A 240 -18.21 -4.09 -18.24
CA TYR A 240 -18.16 -3.33 -17.00
C TYR A 240 -19.45 -3.47 -16.18
N ARG A 241 -20.59 -3.68 -16.84
CA ARG A 241 -21.88 -3.94 -16.17
C ARG A 241 -21.87 -5.26 -15.42
N GLU A 242 -21.34 -6.31 -16.05
CA GLU A 242 -21.39 -7.67 -15.51
C GLU A 242 -20.23 -7.98 -14.56
N HIS A 243 -19.05 -7.44 -14.83
CA HIS A 243 -17.82 -7.73 -14.10
C HIS A 243 -17.34 -6.59 -13.19
N GLY A 244 -18.14 -5.53 -13.03
CA GLY A 244 -17.83 -4.41 -12.14
C GLY A 244 -17.58 -4.85 -10.69
N LEU A 245 -18.36 -5.82 -10.19
CA LEU A 245 -18.14 -6.39 -8.84
C LEU A 245 -16.84 -7.18 -8.75
N ASP A 246 -16.49 -7.98 -9.76
CA ASP A 246 -15.26 -8.76 -9.77
C ASP A 246 -14.03 -7.84 -9.68
N LEU A 247 -14.05 -6.73 -10.44
CA LEU A 247 -13.03 -5.68 -10.37
C LEU A 247 -12.97 -5.02 -8.99
N TYR A 248 -14.13 -4.66 -8.43
CA TYR A 248 -14.22 -4.04 -7.10
C TYR A 248 -13.63 -4.95 -6.01
N LEU A 249 -14.00 -6.23 -6.00
CA LEU A 249 -13.51 -7.19 -5.02
C LEU A 249 -12.00 -7.41 -5.18
N TYR A 250 -11.50 -7.59 -6.42
CA TYR A 250 -10.08 -7.78 -6.67
C TYR A 250 -9.22 -6.57 -6.24
N MET A 251 -9.70 -5.35 -6.48
CA MET A 251 -8.99 -4.14 -6.09
C MET A 251 -9.10 -3.84 -4.60
N GLY A 252 -10.20 -4.23 -3.96
CA GLY A 252 -10.42 -4.12 -2.52
C GLY A 252 -9.59 -5.13 -1.71
N GLU A 253 -9.13 -6.22 -2.32
CA GLU A 253 -8.17 -7.12 -1.69
C GLU A 253 -6.81 -6.42 -1.54
N ALA A 254 -6.35 -6.31 -0.29
CA ALA A 254 -4.97 -5.92 -0.01
C ALA A 254 -4.05 -6.93 -0.71
N PRO A 255 -3.10 -6.48 -1.54
CA PRO A 255 -2.18 -7.40 -2.16
C PRO A 255 -1.45 -8.14 -1.04
N ALA A 256 -1.29 -9.45 -1.19
CA ALA A 256 -0.38 -10.23 -0.35
C ALA A 256 1.06 -9.84 -0.70
N THR A 257 1.45 -8.60 -0.44
CA THR A 257 2.79 -8.10 -0.69
C THR A 257 3.62 -8.43 0.54
N PRO A 258 4.49 -9.46 0.51
CA PRO A 258 5.53 -9.54 1.53
C PRO A 258 6.34 -8.25 1.45
N LEU A 259 6.57 -7.60 2.59
CA LEU A 259 7.42 -6.41 2.65
C LEU A 259 8.76 -6.71 1.93
N PRO A 260 9.29 -5.76 1.15
CA PRO A 260 10.57 -5.98 0.48
C PRO A 260 11.64 -6.31 1.52
N LYS A 261 12.28 -7.47 1.36
CA LYS A 261 13.36 -7.89 2.26
C LYS A 261 14.49 -6.88 2.19
N VAL A 262 14.75 -6.21 3.31
CA VAL A 262 15.86 -5.25 3.42
C VAL A 262 17.13 -6.03 3.75
N PHE A 263 18.26 -5.66 3.14
CA PHE A 263 19.55 -6.27 3.41
C PHE A 263 20.52 -5.22 3.97
N THR A 264 21.33 -5.63 4.95
CA THR A 264 22.48 -4.88 5.44
C THR A 264 23.54 -4.73 4.33
N PRO A 265 24.43 -3.72 4.38
CA PRO A 265 25.53 -3.58 3.42
C PRO A 265 26.50 -4.79 3.33
N GLU A 266 26.50 -5.68 4.33
CA GLU A 266 27.21 -6.97 4.32
C GLU A 266 26.46 -8.07 3.54
N GLY A 267 25.23 -7.80 3.09
CA GLY A 267 24.38 -8.74 2.35
C GLY A 267 23.47 -9.61 3.21
N HIS A 268 23.40 -9.39 4.53
CA HIS A 268 22.51 -10.14 5.41
C HIS A 268 21.12 -9.52 5.48
N GLU A 269 20.07 -10.34 5.55
CA GLU A 269 18.69 -9.87 5.75
C GLU A 269 18.58 -9.08 7.07
N VAL A 270 17.93 -7.91 7.02
CA VAL A 270 17.74 -7.04 8.18
C VAL A 270 16.74 -7.67 9.12
N VAL A 271 17.22 -8.00 10.32
CA VAL A 271 16.42 -8.50 11.44
C VAL A 271 16.89 -7.78 12.68
N PHE A 272 15.97 -7.27 13.49
CA PHE A 272 16.29 -6.69 14.79
C PHE A 272 16.65 -7.82 15.74
N ALA A 273 17.95 -8.02 15.94
CA ALA A 273 18.51 -9.12 16.70
C ALA A 273 19.03 -8.58 18.04
N ARG A 274 18.58 -9.19 19.14
CA ARG A 274 19.00 -8.83 20.50
C ARG A 274 19.47 -10.05 21.28
N ALA A 275 20.58 -9.93 21.99
CA ALA A 275 21.08 -10.94 22.92
C ALA A 275 21.13 -10.36 24.33
N ARG A 276 20.68 -11.14 25.31
CA ARG A 276 20.67 -10.78 26.73
C ARG A 276 21.71 -11.60 27.48
N PHE A 277 22.43 -10.93 28.38
CA PHE A 277 23.41 -11.52 29.25
C PHE A 277 23.14 -11.14 30.70
N ALA A 278 23.34 -12.07 31.64
CA ALA A 278 23.46 -11.76 33.05
C ALA A 278 24.89 -11.28 33.33
N VAL A 279 25.02 -10.22 34.12
CA VAL A 279 26.30 -9.62 34.51
C VAL A 279 26.57 -9.91 35.97
N THR A 280 27.79 -10.37 36.29
CA THR A 280 28.19 -10.64 37.69
C THR A 280 28.88 -9.45 38.35
N ASP A 281 29.56 -8.62 37.55
CA ASP A 281 30.26 -7.42 38.00
C ASP A 281 30.23 -6.35 36.89
N ALA A 282 29.35 -5.37 37.04
CA ALA A 282 29.15 -4.34 36.02
C ALA A 282 30.35 -3.40 35.89
N GLN A 283 31.09 -3.13 36.97
CA GLN A 283 32.26 -2.26 36.90
C GLN A 283 33.38 -2.94 36.11
N ALA A 284 33.66 -4.21 36.41
CA ALA A 284 34.65 -4.98 35.67
C ALA A 284 34.26 -5.16 34.18
N VAL A 285 32.96 -5.24 33.87
CA VAL A 285 32.49 -5.26 32.48
C VAL A 285 32.71 -3.91 31.80
N ALA A 286 32.36 -2.79 32.46
CA ALA A 286 32.59 -1.45 31.93
C ALA A 286 34.07 -1.19 31.65
N ASP A 287 34.95 -1.55 32.58
CA ASP A 287 36.41 -1.38 32.43
C ASP A 287 36.95 -2.18 31.22
N ARG A 288 36.48 -3.42 31.03
CA ARG A 288 36.90 -4.26 29.90
C ARG A 288 36.33 -3.81 28.56
N LEU A 289 35.09 -3.30 28.54
CA LEU A 289 34.53 -2.69 27.34
C LEU A 289 35.26 -1.40 26.98
N GLY A 290 35.59 -0.56 27.98
CA GLY A 290 36.34 0.68 27.79
C GLY A 290 37.79 0.46 27.33
N ALA A 291 38.41 -0.66 27.72
CA ALA A 291 39.74 -1.05 27.25
C ALA A 291 39.73 -1.72 25.86
N ALA A 292 38.57 -2.17 25.38
CA ALA A 292 38.44 -2.84 24.10
C ALA A 292 38.26 -1.81 22.99
N GLU A 293 39.13 -1.86 21.98
CA GLU A 293 39.04 -0.93 20.84
C GLU A 293 37.68 -1.02 20.16
N GLU A 294 36.99 -2.17 20.11
CA GLU A 294 35.74 -2.33 19.38
C GLU A 294 34.55 -1.54 19.93
N PHE A 295 34.63 -1.07 21.18
CA PHE A 295 33.52 -0.39 21.85
C PHE A 295 33.88 1.06 22.14
N ASP A 296 32.89 1.95 22.00
CA ASP A 296 33.03 3.36 22.32
C ASP A 296 31.90 3.76 23.27
N CYS A 297 32.26 4.25 24.46
CA CYS A 297 31.27 4.62 25.47
C CYS A 297 30.59 5.94 25.08
N ALA A 298 29.29 5.87 24.83
CA ALA A 298 28.46 7.01 24.48
C ALA A 298 27.93 7.75 25.73
N GLY A 299 28.26 7.27 26.93
CA GLY A 299 27.75 7.78 28.20
C GLY A 299 26.51 7.03 28.70
N PRO A 300 25.75 7.61 29.65
CA PRO A 300 24.50 7.04 30.13
C PRO A 300 23.48 6.81 29.01
N ASP A 301 22.72 5.73 29.09
CA ASP A 301 21.63 5.46 28.13
C ASP A 301 20.54 6.54 28.23
N ALA A 302 20.01 6.95 27.07
CA ALA A 302 19.10 8.08 26.95
C ALA A 302 17.72 7.82 27.60
N GLU A 303 17.28 6.56 27.65
CA GLU A 303 16.02 6.15 28.27
C GLU A 303 16.24 5.65 29.70
N HIS A 304 17.44 5.13 29.98
CA HIS A 304 17.82 4.53 31.26
C HIS A 304 19.14 5.10 31.78
N PRO A 305 19.14 6.27 32.47
CA PRO A 305 20.36 6.92 32.97
C PRO A 305 21.21 6.04 33.91
N GLU A 306 20.63 5.00 34.49
CA GLU A 306 21.30 3.98 35.31
C GLU A 306 22.13 2.96 34.51
N ALA A 307 22.07 2.99 33.17
CA ALA A 307 22.79 2.11 32.28
C ALA A 307 23.82 2.88 31.44
N LEU A 308 24.88 2.20 31.02
CA LEU A 308 25.91 2.74 30.12
C LEU A 308 25.70 2.22 28.70
N HIS A 309 25.69 3.13 27.74
CA HIS A 309 25.57 2.81 26.32
C HIS A 309 26.93 2.80 25.63
N TYR A 310 27.19 1.75 24.86
CA TYR A 310 28.39 1.56 24.07
C TYR A 310 28.03 1.33 22.61
N ASN A 311 28.69 2.06 21.71
CA ASN A 311 28.62 1.81 20.28
C ASN A 311 29.61 0.68 19.93
N TRP A 312 29.14 -0.37 19.28
CA TRP A 312 30.01 -1.42 18.72
C TRP A 312 30.43 -1.03 17.30
N LEU A 313 31.73 -0.86 17.08
CA LEU A 313 32.31 -0.30 15.86
C LEU A 313 33.10 -1.35 15.05
N GLU A 314 33.10 -1.21 13.72
CA GLU A 314 33.85 -2.04 12.78
C GLU A 314 35.36 -1.74 12.83
N ARG A 315 36.01 -2.07 13.94
CA ARG A 315 37.47 -1.95 14.17
C ARG A 315 38.01 -3.12 15.01
N GLY A 316 39.33 -3.19 15.19
CA GLY A 316 39.98 -4.28 15.92
C GLY A 316 39.57 -5.66 15.40
N ARG A 317 39.12 -6.53 16.30
CA ARG A 317 38.64 -7.89 16.01
C ARG A 317 37.31 -7.93 15.27
N SER A 318 36.62 -6.80 15.12
CA SER A 318 35.33 -6.69 14.42
C SER A 318 35.46 -6.38 12.93
N GLN A 319 36.68 -6.30 12.39
CA GLN A 319 36.88 -6.03 10.96
C GLN A 319 36.43 -7.22 10.09
N GLY A 320 35.57 -6.95 9.11
CA GLY A 320 35.21 -7.91 8.06
C GLY A 320 36.28 -8.05 6.98
N PRO A 321 36.14 -9.03 6.06
CA PRO A 321 37.06 -9.19 4.93
C PRO A 321 37.13 -7.91 4.07
N LYS A 322 38.35 -7.42 3.82
CA LYS A 322 38.62 -6.23 2.99
C LYS A 322 38.19 -6.50 1.54
N GLY A 323 36.94 -6.17 1.19
CA GLY A 323 36.42 -6.36 -0.17
C GLY A 323 34.98 -5.88 -0.41
N LEU A 324 34.11 -5.86 0.60
CA LEU A 324 32.74 -5.35 0.48
C LEU A 324 32.63 -3.86 0.92
N ARG A 325 33.42 -2.96 0.33
CA ARG A 325 33.17 -1.51 0.47
C ARG A 325 32.10 -1.07 -0.55
N GLY A 326 30.85 -1.45 -0.31
CA GLY A 326 29.70 -1.05 -1.12
C GLY A 326 29.37 0.44 -0.98
N LYS A 327 29.09 1.12 -2.10
CA LYS A 327 28.81 2.58 -2.22
C LYS A 327 27.51 3.08 -1.54
N LEU A 328 26.80 2.25 -0.76
CA LEU A 328 25.53 2.61 -0.10
C LEU A 328 25.62 2.79 1.43
N GLY A 329 26.83 2.89 2.01
CA GLY A 329 27.02 3.02 3.47
C GLY A 329 26.69 4.39 4.08
N GLY A 330 25.85 5.21 3.44
CA GLY A 330 25.59 6.61 3.84
C GLY A 330 24.43 6.82 4.80
N LEU A 331 23.51 5.85 4.93
CA LEU A 331 22.27 5.99 5.71
C LEU A 331 22.31 5.34 7.11
N LEU A 332 23.38 4.63 7.44
CA LEU A 332 23.56 3.95 8.74
C LEU A 332 24.82 4.50 9.42
N GLY A 333 24.66 5.67 10.05
CA GLY A 333 25.52 6.24 11.09
C GLY A 333 27.02 6.05 10.93
N ARG A 334 27.69 6.96 10.21
CA ARG A 334 29.12 7.19 10.41
C ARG A 334 29.29 8.05 11.67
N GLN A 335 29.90 7.50 12.71
CA GLN A 335 30.26 8.29 13.90
C GLN A 335 31.62 8.97 13.65
N ARG A 336 31.68 10.28 13.89
CA ARG A 336 32.90 11.11 13.79
C ARG A 336 33.48 11.25 15.19
N LYS A 337 34.79 11.04 15.36
CA LYS A 337 35.49 11.41 16.60
C LYS A 337 35.84 12.89 16.51
N GLU A 338 35.23 13.75 17.33
CA GLU A 338 35.77 15.10 17.55
C GLU A 338 36.87 14.99 18.60
N VAL A 339 38.11 14.98 18.15
CA VAL A 339 39.26 15.32 18.98
C VAL A 339 39.80 16.63 18.42
N GLY A 340 39.99 17.60 19.31
CA GLY A 340 40.26 18.99 18.96
C GLY A 340 41.32 19.15 17.85
N GLY A 341 40.94 19.89 16.81
CA GLY A 341 41.86 20.78 16.11
C GLY A 341 42.88 20.20 15.13
N GLU A 342 42.84 18.92 14.74
CA GLU A 342 43.70 18.40 13.66
C GLU A 342 42.91 17.60 12.60
N PRO A 343 43.27 17.67 11.31
CA PRO A 343 42.54 17.02 10.24
C PRO A 343 42.93 15.54 10.08
N GLU A 344 41.91 14.72 9.84
CA GLU A 344 41.95 13.33 9.36
C GLU A 344 42.18 12.24 10.44
N GLN A 345 41.08 11.66 10.96
CA GLN A 345 41.14 10.34 11.61
C GLN A 345 39.82 9.55 11.49
N ASP A 346 39.97 8.28 11.11
CA ASP A 346 39.02 7.25 10.71
C ASP A 346 37.55 7.36 11.19
N SER A 347 36.62 7.44 10.23
CA SER A 347 35.20 7.18 10.51
C SER A 347 34.94 5.67 10.55
N TYR A 348 34.58 5.13 11.70
CA TYR A 348 34.20 3.73 11.86
C TYR A 348 32.70 3.54 11.68
N ARG A 349 32.32 2.39 11.13
CA ARG A 349 30.91 2.02 10.95
C ARG A 349 30.36 1.35 12.21
N ALA A 350 29.15 1.72 12.61
CA ALA A 350 28.45 1.05 13.70
C ALA A 350 27.91 -0.33 13.27
N LEU A 351 28.27 -1.36 14.03
CA LEU A 351 27.81 -2.74 13.84
C LEU A 351 26.59 -3.06 14.72
N GLY A 352 26.50 -2.43 15.90
CA GLY A 352 25.41 -2.59 16.85
C GLY A 352 25.60 -1.70 18.07
N SER A 353 24.76 -1.89 19.09
CA SER A 353 24.86 -1.22 20.39
C SER A 353 24.93 -2.24 21.51
N VAL A 354 25.66 -1.88 22.57
CA VAL A 354 25.71 -2.62 23.83
C VAL A 354 25.24 -1.70 24.94
N VAL A 355 24.24 -2.14 25.71
CA VAL A 355 23.77 -1.40 26.88
C VAL A 355 24.07 -2.24 28.12
N LEU A 356 24.75 -1.64 29.08
CA LEU A 356 25.19 -2.26 30.33
C LEU A 356 24.40 -1.69 31.51
N TRP A 357 23.61 -2.53 32.16
CA TRP A 357 22.96 -2.28 33.44
C TRP A 357 23.76 -2.94 34.58
N PRO A 358 23.45 -2.62 35.86
CA PRO A 358 24.12 -3.24 37.00
C PRO A 358 24.12 -4.78 37.04
N ASN A 359 23.08 -5.43 36.49
CA ASN A 359 22.91 -6.89 36.55
C ASN A 359 22.72 -7.57 35.19
N ARG A 360 22.71 -6.81 34.09
CA ARG A 360 22.50 -7.34 32.74
C ARG A 360 23.21 -6.52 31.68
N LEU A 361 23.51 -7.18 30.57
CA LEU A 361 24.04 -6.55 29.37
C LEU A 361 23.17 -6.97 28.18
N GLU A 362 22.83 -6.03 27.32
CA GLU A 362 22.12 -6.30 26.06
C GLU A 362 22.99 -5.89 24.87
N LEU A 363 23.03 -6.75 23.86
CA LEU A 363 23.60 -6.46 22.55
C LEU A 363 22.47 -6.37 21.53
N GLU A 364 22.36 -5.27 20.80
CA GLU A 364 21.42 -5.08 19.70
C GLU A 364 22.15 -4.88 18.37
N CYS A 365 21.66 -5.50 17.29
CA CYS A 365 22.17 -5.29 15.94
C CYS A 365 21.11 -5.65 14.88
N MET A 366 21.44 -5.40 13.61
CA MET A 366 20.50 -5.50 12.49
C MET A 366 20.66 -6.77 11.63
N SER A 367 21.26 -7.84 12.16
CA SER A 367 21.29 -9.17 11.51
C SER A 367 21.62 -10.29 12.49
N ARG A 368 21.29 -11.53 12.14
CA ARG A 368 21.61 -12.72 12.96
C ARG A 368 23.11 -12.97 13.03
N GLU A 369 23.80 -12.73 11.94
CA GLU A 369 25.23 -12.91 11.74
C GLU A 369 26.02 -11.94 12.60
N ARG A 370 25.61 -10.66 12.65
CA ARG A 370 26.20 -9.68 13.57
C ARG A 370 25.95 -10.06 15.03
N LEU A 371 24.77 -10.61 15.36
CA LEU A 371 24.51 -11.05 16.73
C LEU A 371 25.45 -12.18 17.11
N ALA A 372 25.63 -13.18 16.24
CA ALA A 372 26.57 -14.27 16.48
C ALA A 372 28.01 -13.76 16.67
N ALA A 373 28.48 -12.86 15.79
CA ALA A 373 29.81 -12.27 15.87
C ALA A 373 29.99 -11.42 17.15
N GLY A 374 29.02 -10.57 17.49
CA GLY A 374 29.07 -9.74 18.68
C GLY A 374 29.02 -10.56 19.97
N LYS A 375 28.25 -11.64 20.02
CA LYS A 375 28.27 -12.58 21.16
C LYS A 375 29.64 -13.23 21.33
N ALA A 376 30.25 -13.71 20.24
CA ALA A 376 31.58 -14.31 20.29
C ALA A 376 32.64 -13.30 20.78
N LEU A 377 32.58 -12.07 20.28
CA LEU A 377 33.46 -10.97 20.70
C LEU A 377 33.29 -10.63 22.19
N LEU A 378 32.04 -10.47 22.65
CA LEU A 378 31.74 -10.21 24.05
C LEU A 378 32.20 -11.36 24.96
N SER A 379 32.00 -12.61 24.56
CA SER A 379 32.51 -13.77 25.30
C SER A 379 34.04 -13.78 25.38
N GLN A 380 34.74 -13.35 24.33
CA GLN A 380 36.19 -13.25 24.32
C GLN A 380 36.72 -12.14 25.24
N ILE A 381 36.04 -10.98 25.28
CA ILE A 381 36.47 -9.81 26.07
C ILE A 381 36.07 -9.96 27.54
N LEU A 382 34.82 -10.37 27.80
CA LEU A 382 34.23 -10.35 29.13
C LEU A 382 34.36 -11.70 29.85
N GLY A 383 34.52 -12.80 29.11
CA GLY A 383 34.71 -14.14 29.68
C GLY A 383 33.58 -14.50 30.66
N GLN A 384 33.96 -14.93 31.88
CA GLN A 384 33.01 -15.35 32.92
C GLN A 384 32.20 -14.21 33.55
N LEU A 385 32.48 -12.94 33.22
CA LEU A 385 31.73 -11.80 33.76
C LEU A 385 30.30 -11.69 33.21
N VAL A 386 30.06 -12.35 32.06
CA VAL A 386 28.75 -12.37 31.41
C VAL A 386 28.33 -13.81 31.11
N THR A 387 27.06 -14.11 31.36
CA THR A 387 26.44 -15.39 31.00
C THR A 387 25.28 -15.14 30.05
N HIS A 388 25.33 -15.70 28.84
CA HIS A 388 24.25 -15.57 27.86
C HIS A 388 22.94 -16.19 28.39
N ARG A 389 21.82 -15.48 28.20
CA ARG A 389 20.50 -15.88 28.70
C ARG A 389 19.48 -16.15 27.59
N GLY A 390 19.65 -15.54 26.41
CA GLY A 390 18.75 -15.78 25.29
C GLY A 390 18.91 -14.77 24.17
N ASP A 391 18.39 -15.14 23.00
CA ASP A 391 18.34 -14.30 21.81
C ASP A 391 16.89 -14.05 21.41
N THR A 392 16.59 -12.84 20.95
CA THR A 392 15.31 -12.49 20.33
C THR A 392 15.55 -11.91 18.95
N PHE A 393 14.66 -12.23 18.03
CA PHE A 393 14.73 -11.78 16.64
C PHE A 393 13.36 -11.24 16.23
N GLU A 394 13.34 -10.00 15.78
CA GLU A 394 12.13 -9.36 15.28
C GLU A 394 12.35 -8.97 13.83
N SER A 395 11.41 -9.38 12.99
CA SER A 395 11.39 -9.01 11.57
C SER A 395 10.95 -7.55 11.39
N VAL A 396 11.25 -6.95 10.24
CA VAL A 396 10.83 -5.57 9.92
C VAL A 396 9.31 -5.46 10.00
N GLU A 397 8.59 -6.47 9.53
CA GLU A 397 7.14 -6.62 9.59
C GLU A 397 6.62 -6.50 11.04
N GLN A 398 7.24 -7.24 11.97
CA GLN A 398 6.81 -7.29 13.37
C GLN A 398 7.09 -5.99 14.14
N VAL A 399 8.11 -5.24 13.74
CA VAL A 399 8.40 -3.92 14.32
C VAL A 399 7.45 -2.87 13.78
N MET A 400 7.19 -2.87 12.47
CA MET A 400 6.26 -1.95 11.81
C MET A 400 4.79 -2.15 12.26
N ALA A 401 4.42 -3.36 12.67
CA ALA A 401 3.08 -3.69 13.14
C ALA A 401 2.80 -3.28 14.62
N LYS A 402 3.81 -2.81 15.35
CA LYS A 402 3.62 -2.32 16.74
C LYS A 402 3.26 -0.83 16.71
N PRO A 403 2.28 -0.37 17.51
CA PRO A 403 2.01 1.06 17.64
C PRO A 403 3.26 1.78 18.14
N GLU A 404 3.61 2.90 17.47
CA GLU A 404 4.78 3.71 17.80
C GLU A 404 4.77 4.08 19.28
N LYS A 405 5.65 3.47 20.07
CA LYS A 405 6.22 4.18 21.21
C LYS A 405 7.24 5.14 20.61
N GLN A 406 6.95 6.44 20.74
CA GLN A 406 7.70 7.65 20.40
C GLN A 406 9.03 7.48 19.62
N PRO A 407 9.31 8.35 18.63
CA PRO A 407 10.57 8.29 17.90
C PRO A 407 11.75 8.32 18.87
N ARG A 408 12.64 7.31 18.78
CA ARG A 408 13.93 7.29 19.45
C ARG A 408 14.64 8.61 19.13
N ARG A 409 14.69 9.53 20.11
CA ARG A 409 15.42 10.79 19.98
C ARG A 409 16.88 10.45 19.78
N GLN A 410 17.37 10.71 18.56
CA GLN A 410 18.81 10.81 18.32
C GLN A 410 19.34 11.91 19.25
N SER A 411 20.47 11.65 19.90
CA SER A 411 21.19 12.65 20.69
C SER A 411 21.43 13.90 19.84
N PRO A 412 21.39 15.11 20.44
CA PRO A 412 21.45 16.36 19.69
C PRO A 412 22.79 16.42 18.93
N THR A 413 22.72 16.28 17.62
CA THR A 413 23.82 16.62 16.71
C THR A 413 23.74 18.14 16.50
N PRO A 414 24.85 18.89 16.39
CA PRO A 414 24.78 20.31 16.08
C PRO A 414 23.91 20.54 14.84
N GLU A 415 22.89 21.39 14.99
CA GLU A 415 21.93 21.72 13.94
C GLU A 415 22.67 22.27 12.72
N ILE A 416 22.79 21.44 11.68
CA ILE A 416 23.13 21.92 10.35
C ILE A 416 22.01 22.89 9.95
N PRO A 417 22.32 24.11 9.51
CA PRO A 417 21.29 25.02 9.02
C PRO A 417 20.43 24.30 7.97
N PRO A 418 19.08 24.37 8.05
CA PRO A 418 18.18 23.64 7.15
C PRO A 418 18.48 23.84 5.66
N GLU A 419 19.07 24.98 5.31
CA GLU A 419 19.50 25.32 3.95
C GLU A 419 20.68 24.45 3.48
N VAL A 420 21.67 24.22 4.34
CA VAL A 420 22.87 23.40 4.03
C VAL A 420 22.49 21.92 4.02
N GLU A 421 21.61 21.48 4.92
CA GLU A 421 21.08 20.11 4.93
C GLU A 421 20.33 19.81 3.62
N ARG A 422 19.46 20.74 3.17
CA ARG A 422 18.75 20.61 1.89
C ARG A 422 19.68 20.53 0.70
N GLU A 423 20.72 21.37 0.65
CA GLU A 423 21.66 21.38 -0.48
C GLU A 423 22.47 20.07 -0.54
N VAL A 424 22.95 19.57 0.59
CA VAL A 424 23.68 18.29 0.67
C VAL A 424 22.78 17.12 0.30
N LEU A 425 21.53 17.10 0.78
CA LEU A 425 20.56 16.06 0.43
C LEU A 425 20.18 16.11 -1.05
N GLN A 426 20.05 17.31 -1.64
CA GLN A 426 19.78 17.46 -3.06
C GLN A 426 20.95 16.95 -3.92
N GLN A 427 22.20 17.30 -3.57
CA GLN A 427 23.39 16.78 -4.26
C GLN A 427 23.50 15.26 -4.16
N PHE A 428 23.11 14.69 -3.00
CA PHE A 428 23.06 13.26 -2.81
C PHE A 428 22.00 12.60 -3.72
N LEU A 429 20.78 13.14 -3.76
CA LEU A 429 19.71 12.64 -4.64
C LEU A 429 20.10 12.73 -6.11
N ASP A 430 20.68 13.87 -6.54
CA ASP A 430 21.15 14.05 -7.91
C ASP A 430 22.22 13.03 -8.28
N LYS A 431 23.19 12.78 -7.39
CA LYS A 431 24.22 11.75 -7.61
C LYS A 431 23.66 10.33 -7.61
N HIS A 432 22.68 10.04 -6.76
CA HIS A 432 22.02 8.75 -6.69
C HIS A 432 21.26 8.47 -8.00
N TYR A 433 20.38 9.38 -8.41
CA TYR A 433 19.57 9.23 -9.61
C TYR A 433 20.38 9.37 -10.91
N ALA A 434 21.52 10.05 -10.93
CA ALA A 434 22.41 10.09 -12.10
C ALA A 434 22.91 8.70 -12.54
N THR A 435 23.00 7.74 -11.62
CA THR A 435 23.40 6.36 -11.94
C THR A 435 22.21 5.46 -12.32
N TRP A 436 20.98 5.92 -12.08
CA TRP A 436 19.78 5.13 -12.29
C TRP A 436 19.56 4.71 -13.76
N PRO A 437 19.73 5.59 -14.78
CA PRO A 437 19.58 5.21 -16.19
C PRO A 437 20.45 4.04 -16.65
N ASP A 438 21.61 3.88 -16.00
CA ASP A 438 22.64 2.89 -16.32
C ASP A 438 22.69 1.72 -15.31
N THR A 439 21.78 1.71 -14.33
CA THR A 439 21.64 0.61 -13.37
C THR A 439 20.71 -0.47 -13.94
N PRO A 440 21.13 -1.75 -13.97
CA PRO A 440 20.26 -2.87 -14.34
C PRO A 440 19.03 -2.98 -13.43
N LEU A 441 17.83 -3.05 -14.00
CA LEU A 441 16.58 -3.13 -13.24
C LEU A 441 15.94 -4.51 -13.41
N PRO A 442 15.55 -5.21 -12.31
CA PRO A 442 14.84 -6.48 -12.39
C PRO A 442 13.53 -6.40 -13.20
N ALA A 443 12.78 -5.30 -13.05
CA ALA A 443 11.54 -5.05 -13.80
C ALA A 443 11.73 -4.96 -15.33
N LEU A 444 12.97 -4.74 -15.80
CA LEU A 444 13.33 -4.70 -17.22
C LEU A 444 14.08 -5.98 -17.66
N GLY A 445 13.95 -7.07 -16.89
CA GLY A 445 14.66 -8.33 -17.17
C GLY A 445 16.18 -8.20 -17.03
N GLY A 446 16.66 -7.33 -16.13
CA GLY A 446 18.09 -7.09 -15.91
C GLY A 446 18.73 -6.12 -16.92
N LYS A 447 17.94 -5.48 -17.80
CA LYS A 447 18.42 -4.39 -18.67
C LYS A 447 18.46 -3.06 -17.91
N THR A 448 19.28 -2.13 -18.37
CA THR A 448 19.23 -0.73 -17.89
C THR A 448 18.09 0.04 -18.56
N ALA A 449 17.64 1.15 -17.96
CA ALA A 449 16.64 2.01 -18.58
C ALA A 449 17.12 2.52 -19.96
N ARG A 450 18.39 2.92 -20.07
CA ARG A 450 19.00 3.38 -21.34
C ARG A 450 19.02 2.31 -22.44
N GLN A 451 19.15 1.03 -22.07
CA GLN A 451 19.06 -0.08 -23.00
C GLN A 451 17.61 -0.36 -23.40
N ALA A 452 16.68 -0.34 -22.44
CA ALA A 452 15.27 -0.65 -22.68
C ALA A 452 14.58 0.37 -23.60
N VAL A 453 14.84 1.67 -23.43
CA VAL A 453 14.21 2.74 -24.25
C VAL A 453 14.56 2.70 -25.74
N ARG A 454 15.45 1.80 -26.17
CA ARG A 454 15.77 1.57 -27.60
C ARG A 454 14.68 0.81 -28.36
N THR A 455 13.71 0.22 -27.65
CA THR A 455 12.58 -0.53 -28.22
C THR A 455 11.26 0.13 -27.83
N PRO A 456 10.21 0.10 -28.67
CA PRO A 456 8.89 0.63 -28.30
C PRO A 456 8.34 0.02 -27.00
N GLU A 457 8.47 -1.29 -26.82
CA GLU A 457 8.01 -2.02 -25.64
C GLU A 457 8.80 -1.60 -24.40
N GLY A 458 10.14 -1.50 -24.52
CA GLY A 458 10.98 -1.04 -23.43
C GLY A 458 10.75 0.44 -23.07
N ARG A 459 10.37 1.29 -24.03
CA ARG A 459 9.93 2.67 -23.72
C ARG A 459 8.66 2.67 -22.87
N LYS A 460 7.67 1.83 -23.20
CA LYS A 460 6.46 1.67 -22.37
C LYS A 460 6.81 1.21 -20.96
N GLN A 461 7.63 0.16 -20.83
CA GLN A 461 8.06 -0.35 -19.51
C GLN A 461 8.79 0.70 -18.68
N VAL A 462 9.73 1.44 -19.26
CA VAL A 462 10.46 2.50 -18.55
C VAL A 462 9.53 3.66 -18.17
N THR A 463 8.58 4.03 -19.03
CA THR A 463 7.56 5.04 -18.71
C THR A 463 6.74 4.66 -17.47
N GLU A 464 6.29 3.41 -17.36
CA GLU A 464 5.52 2.95 -16.19
C GLU A 464 6.36 2.98 -14.90
N ILE A 465 7.66 2.66 -14.97
CA ILE A 465 8.56 2.80 -13.81
C ILE A 465 8.74 4.28 -13.43
N LEU A 466 8.88 5.18 -14.41
CA LEU A 466 8.99 6.61 -14.15
C LEU A 466 7.71 7.19 -13.53
N LYS A 467 6.52 6.69 -13.91
CA LYS A 467 5.26 7.06 -13.25
C LYS A 467 5.26 6.69 -11.76
N GLN A 468 5.74 5.50 -11.41
CA GLN A 468 5.88 5.07 -10.00
C GLN A 468 6.85 5.97 -9.22
N LEU A 469 8.00 6.31 -9.82
CA LEU A 469 8.95 7.24 -9.19
C LEU A 469 8.33 8.64 -8.99
N GLU A 470 7.65 9.18 -10.00
CA GLU A 470 6.95 10.46 -9.91
C GLU A 470 5.89 10.47 -8.81
N PHE A 471 5.14 9.39 -8.66
CA PHE A 471 4.15 9.25 -7.61
C PHE A 471 4.79 9.37 -6.22
N HIS A 472 5.89 8.65 -5.98
CA HIS A 472 6.59 8.67 -4.70
C HIS A 472 7.30 10.00 -4.41
N GLU A 473 7.97 10.60 -5.41
CA GLU A 473 8.66 11.88 -5.24
C GLU A 473 7.67 13.04 -4.99
N GLU A 474 6.49 12.99 -5.59
CA GLU A 474 5.41 13.95 -5.29
C GLU A 474 4.87 13.79 -3.86
N GLN A 475 4.79 12.57 -3.33
CA GLN A 475 4.41 12.33 -1.92
C GLN A 475 5.43 12.92 -0.95
N LYS A 476 6.73 12.73 -1.22
CA LYS A 476 7.81 13.38 -0.47
C LYS A 476 7.69 14.90 -0.53
N ARG A 477 7.47 15.47 -1.72
CA ARG A 477 7.26 16.91 -1.91
C ARG A 477 6.09 17.44 -1.06
N ARG A 478 4.95 16.74 -1.05
CA ARG A 478 3.77 17.10 -0.24
C ARG A 478 4.07 17.07 1.26
N ARG A 479 4.90 16.13 1.73
CA ARG A 479 5.38 16.02 3.12
C ARG A 479 6.51 17.00 3.46
N ARG A 480 6.95 17.83 2.50
CA ARG A 480 8.11 18.74 2.62
C ARG A 480 9.42 18.00 2.89
N GLU A 481 9.49 16.74 2.47
CA GLU A 481 10.71 15.95 2.47
C GLU A 481 11.56 16.28 1.22
N PRO A 482 12.88 16.08 1.25
CA PRO A 482 13.73 16.17 0.07
C PRO A 482 13.25 15.22 -1.04
N PHE A 483 13.13 15.75 -2.26
CA PHE A 483 12.61 15.02 -3.40
C PHE A 483 13.44 15.27 -4.65
N TYR A 484 13.30 14.39 -5.63
CA TYR A 484 13.98 14.49 -6.93
C TYR A 484 13.00 14.81 -8.06
N ASP A 485 13.38 15.74 -8.94
CA ASP A 485 12.61 16.04 -10.16
C ASP A 485 12.82 14.95 -11.22
N VAL A 486 11.92 13.96 -11.24
CA VAL A 486 11.94 12.84 -12.18
C VAL A 486 11.87 13.28 -13.65
N ASN A 487 11.40 14.50 -13.95
CA ASN A 487 11.44 15.02 -15.32
C ASN A 487 12.88 15.15 -15.86
N ARG A 488 13.88 15.25 -14.99
CA ARG A 488 15.30 15.18 -15.39
C ARG A 488 15.62 13.84 -16.04
N LEU A 489 15.15 12.73 -15.46
CA LEU A 489 15.33 11.38 -16.02
C LEU A 489 14.57 11.21 -17.33
N ARG A 490 13.33 11.73 -17.44
CA ARG A 490 12.58 11.71 -18.71
C ARG A 490 13.34 12.40 -19.83
N ARG A 491 13.84 13.61 -19.59
CA ARG A 491 14.65 14.37 -20.56
C ARG A 491 15.91 13.61 -20.96
N GLU A 492 16.61 13.02 -20.00
CA GLU A 492 17.82 12.23 -20.28
C GLU A 492 17.54 10.99 -21.14
N LEU A 493 16.43 10.31 -20.87
CA LEU A 493 16.00 9.10 -21.57
C LEU A 493 15.23 9.38 -22.87
N ARG A 494 14.93 10.65 -23.18
CA ARG A 494 14.15 11.10 -24.33
C ARG A 494 12.76 10.44 -24.37
N LEU A 495 12.09 10.44 -23.21
CA LEU A 495 10.75 9.91 -22.98
C LEU A 495 9.71 11.00 -22.76
#